data_AF-A0A507DS82-F1
#
_entry.id   AF-A0A507DS82-F1
#
_cell.length_a   1.000
_cell.length_b   1.000
_cell.length_c   1.000
_cell.angle_alpha   90.00
_cell.angle_beta   90.00
_cell.angle_gamma   90.00
#
_symmetry.space_group_name_H-M   'P 1'
#
loop_
_entity.id
_entity.type
_entity.pdbx_description
1 polymer ?
#
loop_
_entity_poly.entity_id
_entity_poly.type
_entity_poly.pdbx_seq_one_letter_code
_entity_poly.pdbx_strand_id
1 'polypeptide(L)'
;MKTPDSACLTRALIDTVQSEKELLNVKLQPQSLPPRSYLEQTVVPVLIEGLKCVAKERPQNPTEFLGMFLLKNCGATNKNA
;
A
#
# COMPACT_ATOMS: atom_id res chain seq x y z
N MET A 1 -39.00 19.90 -30.48
CA MET A 1 -38.23 18.64 -30.63
C MET A 1 -36.89 18.84 -29.94
N LYS A 2 -36.68 18.25 -28.77
CA LYS A 2 -35.45 18.45 -27.98
C LYS A 2 -34.50 17.32 -28.37
N THR A 3 -33.42 17.68 -29.06
CA THR A 3 -32.36 16.75 -29.47
C THR A 3 -31.82 16.01 -28.25
N PRO A 4 -31.54 14.70 -28.33
CA PRO A 4 -30.92 13.99 -27.22
C PRO A 4 -29.52 14.59 -27.01
N ASP A 5 -29.37 15.22 -25.84
CA ASP A 5 -28.18 15.89 -25.35
C ASP A 5 -26.91 15.09 -25.66
N SER A 6 -26.06 15.63 -26.52
CA SER A 6 -24.69 15.14 -26.75
C SER A 6 -23.87 15.06 -25.44
N ALA A 7 -24.28 15.83 -24.43
CA ALA A 7 -23.75 15.76 -23.06
C ALA A 7 -23.99 14.40 -22.37
N CYS A 8 -25.03 13.66 -22.73
CA CYS A 8 -25.34 12.35 -22.16
C CYS A 8 -24.30 11.30 -22.56
N LEU A 9 -23.85 11.31 -23.82
CA LEU A 9 -22.85 10.37 -24.33
C LEU A 9 -21.49 10.60 -23.66
N THR A 10 -21.10 11.87 -23.48
CA THR A 10 -19.86 12.23 -22.81
C THR A 10 -19.87 11.81 -21.35
N ARG A 11 -21.00 11.93 -20.66
CA ARG A 11 -21.15 11.53 -19.26
C ARG A 11 -21.06 10.01 -19.07
N ALA A 12 -21.73 9.24 -19.93
CA ALA A 12 -21.70 7.78 -19.86
C ALA A 12 -20.29 7.20 -20.09
N LEU A 13 -19.51 7.79 -20.99
CA LEU A 13 -18.11 7.39 -21.20
C LEU A 13 -17.23 7.72 -19.99
N ILE A 14 -17.41 8.89 -19.37
CA ILE A 14 -16.69 9.29 -18.15
C ILE A 14 -17.03 8.35 -16.99
N ASP A 15 -18.31 8.03 -16.79
CA ASP A 15 -18.75 7.15 -15.70
C ASP A 15 -18.26 5.70 -15.90
N THR A 16 -18.15 5.22 -17.14
CA THR A 16 -17.60 3.88 -17.46
C THR A 16 -16.09 3.80 -17.17
N VAL A 17 -15.33 4.83 -17.57
CA VAL A 17 -13.88 4.91 -17.29
C VAL A 17 -13.61 5.03 -15.78
N GLN A 18 -14.47 5.76 -15.06
CA GLN A 18 -14.38 5.89 -13.60
C GLN A 18 -14.63 4.55 -12.89
N SER A 19 -15.61 3.77 -13.33
CA SER A 19 -15.96 2.46 -12.75
C SER A 19 -14.85 1.41 -12.92
N GLU A 20 -14.20 1.36 -14.09
CA GLU A 20 -13.04 0.48 -14.28
C GLU A 20 -11.84 0.89 -13.40
N LYS A 21 -11.67 2.21 -13.19
CA LYS A 21 -10.65 2.74 -12.28
C LYS A 21 -10.94 2.38 -10.82
N GLU A 22 -12.21 2.27 -10.43
CA GLU A 22 -12.61 1.81 -9.10
C GLU A 22 -12.36 0.31 -8.88
N LEU A 23 -12.58 -0.55 -9.89
CA LEU A 23 -12.23 -1.97 -9.80
C LEU A 23 -10.72 -2.21 -9.64
N LEU A 24 -9.89 -1.37 -10.26
CA LEU A 24 -8.44 -1.36 -10.05
C LEU A 24 -8.05 -0.81 -8.66
N ASN A 25 -8.83 0.11 -8.10
CA ASN A 25 -8.62 0.68 -6.77
C ASN A 25 -9.06 -0.27 -5.64
N VAL A 26 -9.99 -1.20 -5.89
CA VAL A 26 -10.35 -2.29 -4.95
C VAL A 26 -9.20 -3.28 -4.77
N LYS A 27 -8.26 -3.36 -5.72
CA LYS A 27 -7.08 -4.24 -5.66
C LYS A 27 -6.08 -3.88 -4.55
N LEU A 28 -6.23 -2.74 -3.88
CA LEU A 28 -5.20 -2.21 -2.96
C LEU A 28 -5.75 -1.85 -1.58
N GLN A 29 -6.84 -2.46 -1.13
CA GLN A 29 -7.20 -2.44 0.29
C GLN A 29 -6.34 -3.50 1.00
N PRO A 30 -5.43 -3.14 1.93
CA PRO A 30 -4.57 -4.11 2.60
C PRO A 30 -5.37 -5.22 3.32
N GLN A 31 -6.60 -4.91 3.70
CA GLN A 31 -7.51 -5.78 4.46
C GLN A 31 -8.15 -6.91 3.65
N SER A 32 -8.16 -6.83 2.32
CA SER A 32 -8.71 -7.90 1.45
C SER A 32 -7.64 -8.83 0.88
N LEU A 33 -6.36 -8.58 1.18
CA LEU A 33 -5.26 -9.38 0.69
C LEU A 33 -5.17 -10.72 1.43
N PRO A 34 -4.77 -11.80 0.75
CA PRO A 34 -4.36 -13.03 1.42
C PRO A 34 -3.25 -12.74 2.46
N PRO A 35 -3.20 -13.45 3.60
CA PRO A 35 -2.29 -13.12 4.71
C PRO A 35 -0.83 -12.97 4.29
N ARG A 36 -0.35 -13.82 3.37
CA ARG A 36 1.00 -13.75 2.83
C ARG A 36 1.26 -12.43 2.08
N SER A 37 0.35 -12.04 1.20
CA SER A 37 0.47 -10.82 0.39
C SER A 37 0.41 -9.56 1.25
N TYR A 38 -0.40 -9.56 2.31
CA TYR A 38 -0.42 -8.47 3.28
C TYR A 38 0.96 -8.30 3.93
N LEU A 39 1.55 -9.38 4.44
CA LEU A 39 2.87 -9.33 5.08
C LEU A 39 3.96 -8.91 4.09
N GLU A 40 3.96 -9.47 2.87
CA GLU A 40 4.92 -9.15 1.80
C GLU A 40 4.87 -7.66 1.40
N GLN A 41 3.68 -7.04 1.40
CA GLN A 41 3.52 -5.64 1.01
C GLN A 41 3.70 -4.64 2.16
N THR A 42 3.54 -5.07 3.41
CA THR A 42 3.58 -4.16 4.57
C THR A 42 4.91 -4.22 5.32
N VAL A 43 5.23 -5.36 5.93
CA VAL A 43 6.28 -5.46 6.95
C VAL A 43 7.51 -6.22 6.49
N VAL A 44 7.39 -7.14 5.52
CA VAL A 44 8.52 -7.98 5.09
C VAL A 44 9.69 -7.17 4.54
N PRO A 45 9.52 -6.12 3.70
CA PRO A 45 10.65 -5.37 3.15
C PRO A 45 11.54 -4.77 4.24
N VAL A 46 10.93 -4.10 5.22
CA VAL A 46 11.65 -3.48 6.34
C VAL A 46 12.24 -4.51 7.31
N LEU A 47 11.56 -5.64 7.50
CA LEU A 47 12.09 -6.76 8.31
C LEU A 47 13.35 -7.35 7.68
N ILE A 48 13.36 -7.58 6.37
CA ILE A 48 14.54 -8.11 5.68
C ILE A 48 15.73 -7.15 5.81
N GLU A 49 15.49 -5.84 5.72
CA GLU A 49 16.53 -4.84 5.90
C GLU A 49 17.06 -4.81 7.34
N GLY A 50 16.18 -4.80 8.33
CA GLY A 50 16.57 -4.86 9.74
C GLY A 50 17.34 -6.14 10.10
N LEU A 51 16.92 -7.28 9.55
CA LEU A 51 17.61 -8.55 9.74
C LEU A 51 19.02 -8.56 9.10
N LYS A 52 19.21 -7.89 7.95
CA LYS A 52 20.55 -7.69 7.37
C LYS A 52 21.44 -6.89 8.32
N CYS A 53 20.92 -5.82 8.93
CA CYS A 53 21.66 -5.03 9.91
C CYS A 53 22.04 -5.86 11.15
N VAL A 54 21.11 -6.64 11.70
CA VAL A 54 21.36 -7.55 12.84
C VAL A 54 22.44 -8.59 12.48
N ALA A 55 22.39 -9.15 11.27
CA ALA A 55 23.37 -10.14 10.82
C ALA A 55 24.78 -9.56 10.71
N LYS A 56 24.90 -8.27 10.37
CA LYS A 56 26.17 -7.53 10.24
C LYS A 56 26.74 -7.11 11.60
N GLU A 57 25.92 -6.49 12.44
CA GLU A 57 26.35 -5.88 13.71
C GLU A 57 26.46 -6.91 14.85
N ARG A 58 25.70 -8.03 14.77
CA ARG A 58 25.61 -9.07 15.80
C ARG A 58 25.50 -8.49 17.23
N PRO A 59 24.54 -7.59 17.48
CA PRO A 59 24.40 -6.93 18.77
C PRO A 59 24.08 -7.95 19.87
N GLN A 60 24.44 -7.61 21.12
CA GLN A 60 24.18 -8.46 22.29
C GLN A 60 22.70 -8.82 22.45
N ASN A 61 21.80 -7.87 22.14
CA ASN A 61 20.35 -8.06 22.15
C ASN A 61 19.76 -7.87 20.74
N PRO A 62 19.70 -8.92 19.90
CA PRO A 62 19.24 -8.81 18.51
C PRO A 62 17.77 -8.37 18.38
N THR A 63 16.90 -8.81 19.30
CA THR A 63 15.47 -8.47 19.27
C THR A 63 15.21 -6.99 19.58
N GLU A 64 15.89 -6.45 20.60
CA GLU A 64 15.78 -5.04 20.99
C GLU A 64 16.30 -4.13 19.87
N PHE A 65 17.46 -4.47 19.31
CA PHE A 65 18.02 -3.75 18.18
C PHE A 65 17.07 -3.73 16.98
N LEU A 66 16.49 -4.89 16.62
CA LEU A 66 15.53 -4.99 15.52
C LEU A 66 14.26 -4.17 15.81
N GLY A 67 13.74 -4.21 17.02
CA GLY A 67 12.58 -3.40 17.42
C GLY A 67 12.86 -1.90 17.27
N MET A 68 14.01 -1.43 17.75
CA MET A 68 14.43 -0.05 17.56
C MET A 68 14.63 0.31 16.09
N PHE A 69 15.19 -0.61 15.29
CA PHE A 69 15.34 -0.44 13.85
C PHE A 69 13.98 -0.24 13.18
N LEU A 70 13.00 -1.09 13.50
CA LEU A 70 11.65 -0.97 12.94
C LEU A 70 11.00 0.36 13.32
N LEU A 71 11.07 0.78 14.58
CA LEU A 71 10.50 2.06 15.03
C LEU A 71 11.14 3.28 14.37
N LYS A 72 12.45 3.26 14.14
CA LYS A 72 13.16 4.34 13.43
C LYS A 72 12.74 4.44 11.96
N ASN A 73 12.41 3.31 11.33
CA ASN A 73 12.08 3.24 9.91
C ASN A 73 10.55 3.28 9.64
N CYS A 74 9.69 3.08 10.65
CA CYS A 74 8.22 3.08 10.48
C CYS A 74 7.61 4.49 10.30
N GLY A 75 8.38 5.56 10.51
CA GLY A 75 7.91 6.95 10.42
C GLY A 75 7.78 7.53 9.00
N ALA A 76 8.11 6.77 7.95
CA ALA A 76 8.10 7.26 6.57
C ALA A 76 6.79 6.97 5.80
N THR A 77 5.89 6.16 6.35
CA THR A 77 4.61 5.84 5.70
C THR A 77 3.47 6.61 6.39
N ASN A 78 3.13 7.75 5.78
CA ASN A 78 1.98 8.64 6.05
C ASN A 78 2.26 9.88 6.95
N LYS A 79 2.74 10.95 6.31
CA LYS A 79 2.61 12.35 6.75
C LYS A 79 1.56 13.10 5.89
N ASN A 80 0.42 12.48 5.65
CA ASN A 80 -0.75 13.11 5.03
C ASN A 80 -1.91 13.06 6.04
N ALA A 81 -1.78 13.87 7.09
CA ALA A 81 -2.89 14.39 7.87
C ALA A 81 -2.88 15.91 7.70
#